data_AF-A0A1Z9GR16-F1
#
_entry.id   AF-A0A1Z9GR16-F1
#
_cell.length_a   1.000
_cell.length_b   1.000
_cell.length_c   1.000
_cell.angle_alpha   90.00
_cell.angle_beta   90.00
_cell.angle_gamma   90.00
#
_symmetry.space_group_name_H-M   'P 1'
#
loop_
_entity.id
_entity.type
_entity.pdbx_description
1 polymer ?
#
loop_
_entity_poly.entity_id
_entity_poly.type
_entity_poly.pdbx_seq_one_letter_code
_entity_poly.pdbx_strand_id
1 'polypeptide(L)'
;MKKNCENLNCTEPSYKKVLIRDKKNKEYKHLCYDHYILYTKKNIELSCDWDGCNDVGEFKAPSKNRLSYMWFCEKHISEYNKKWDFFDGMSELEIENFMYDDIIGHRKTQKFGSRDAFFQKLWNNAIEDELLIYSKFKTNLHKLKSKYSDKQISALKKMNLDTDVNWIGIRDQFKKLVKKYHPDMNSGNKKYEEKLKDITLAYTYLKTTIEEQKNTI
;
A
#
# COMPACT_ATOMS: atom_id res chain seq x y z
N MET A 1 37.04 -8.02 18.24
CA MET A 1 36.72 -8.96 19.35
C MET A 1 35.99 -10.16 18.76
N LYS A 2 36.47 -11.39 18.97
CA LYS A 2 35.73 -12.59 18.53
C LYS A 2 34.45 -12.66 19.34
N LYS A 3 33.29 -12.79 18.68
CA LYS A 3 32.01 -12.97 19.39
C LYS A 3 32.02 -14.32 20.12
N ASN A 4 31.34 -14.42 21.25
CA ASN A 4 31.15 -15.69 21.95
C ASN A 4 30.05 -16.49 21.28
N CYS A 5 30.01 -17.79 21.58
CA CYS A 5 28.90 -18.64 21.16
C CYS A 5 27.58 -18.16 21.78
N GLU A 6 26.54 -18.04 20.96
CA GLU A 6 25.19 -17.62 21.36
C GLU A 6 24.32 -18.82 21.78
N ASN A 7 24.92 -19.99 22.03
CA ASN A 7 24.18 -21.13 22.56
C ASN A 7 24.01 -21.03 24.08
N LEU A 8 22.87 -21.50 24.58
CA LEU A 8 22.56 -21.47 26.02
C LEU A 8 23.70 -22.16 26.79
N ASN A 9 24.25 -21.47 27.79
CA ASN A 9 25.30 -21.95 28.68
C ASN A 9 26.67 -22.23 28.01
N CYS A 10 26.96 -21.63 26.85
CA CYS A 10 28.29 -21.73 26.22
C CYS A 10 29.09 -20.44 26.39
N THR A 11 30.33 -20.55 26.90
CA THR A 11 31.26 -19.43 27.06
C THR A 11 32.41 -19.45 26.04
N GLU A 12 32.41 -20.43 25.14
CA GLU A 12 33.46 -20.59 24.14
C GLU A 12 33.43 -19.49 23.05
N PRO A 13 34.59 -19.18 22.44
CA PRO A 13 34.63 -18.28 21.30
C PRO A 13 33.87 -18.87 20.11
N SER A 14 33.22 -18.00 19.33
CA SER A 14 32.56 -18.43 18.09
C SER A 14 33.56 -18.91 17.05
N TYR A 15 33.21 -20.02 16.41
CA TYR A 15 33.92 -20.63 15.28
C TYR A 15 33.30 -20.21 13.95
N LYS A 16 31.98 -20.38 13.78
CA LYS A 16 31.25 -20.08 12.53
C LYS A 16 29.90 -19.42 12.83
N LYS A 17 29.46 -18.51 11.94
CA LYS A 17 28.09 -17.97 11.93
C LYS A 17 27.20 -18.87 11.07
N VAL A 18 26.04 -19.26 11.58
CA VAL A 18 25.05 -20.09 10.87
C VAL A 18 23.73 -19.34 10.71
N LEU A 19 22.99 -19.60 9.63
CA LEU A 19 21.69 -18.97 9.39
C LEU A 19 20.59 -19.67 10.20
N ILE A 20 19.71 -18.89 10.82
CA ILE A 20 18.50 -19.42 11.48
C ILE A 20 17.41 -19.59 10.42
N ARG A 21 17.12 -20.84 10.05
CA ARG A 21 16.28 -21.18 8.88
C ARG A 21 14.79 -20.84 9.07
N ASP A 22 14.29 -20.84 10.29
CA ASP A 22 12.86 -20.70 10.60
C ASP A 22 12.35 -19.25 10.54
N LYS A 23 13.25 -18.27 10.44
CA LYS A 23 12.89 -16.86 10.47
C LYS A 23 12.87 -16.25 9.07
N LYS A 24 11.85 -15.43 8.80
CA LYS A 24 11.70 -14.69 7.53
C LYS A 24 12.86 -13.71 7.27
N ASN A 25 13.52 -13.25 8.33
CA ASN A 25 14.65 -12.32 8.25
C ASN A 25 15.98 -13.10 8.29
N LYS A 26 17.02 -12.57 7.60
CA LYS A 26 18.39 -13.13 7.59
C LYS A 26 19.06 -12.98 8.97
N GLU A 27 18.59 -13.74 9.95
CA GLU A 27 19.16 -13.80 11.29
C GLU A 27 20.23 -14.89 11.35
N TYR A 28 21.38 -14.53 11.91
CA TYR A 28 22.53 -15.42 12.06
C TYR A 28 22.78 -15.69 13.53
N LYS A 29 23.17 -16.92 13.84
CA LYS A 29 23.64 -17.33 15.17
C LYS A 29 25.13 -17.62 15.13
N HIS A 30 25.87 -17.12 16.11
CA HIS A 30 27.30 -17.45 16.27
C HIS A 30 27.47 -18.72 17.12
N LEU A 31 28.11 -19.76 16.56
CA LEU A 31 28.31 -21.05 17.24
C LEU A 31 29.80 -21.37 17.43
N CYS A 32 30.16 -22.01 18.55
CA CYS A 32 31.47 -22.63 18.73
C CYS A 32 31.58 -23.92 17.90
N TYR A 33 32.74 -24.56 17.89
CA TYR A 33 32.99 -25.74 17.07
C TYR A 33 32.06 -26.91 17.43
N ASP A 34 31.96 -27.26 18.72
CA ASP A 34 31.13 -28.38 19.17
C ASP A 34 29.64 -28.16 18.89
N HIS A 35 29.16 -26.95 19.15
CA HIS A 35 27.78 -26.57 18.85
C HIS A 35 27.49 -26.49 17.35
N TYR A 36 28.48 -26.15 16.53
CA TYR A 36 28.35 -26.23 15.08
C TYR A 36 28.20 -27.68 14.61
N ILE A 37 28.98 -28.61 15.15
CA ILE A 37 28.85 -30.05 14.83
C ILE A 37 27.50 -30.62 15.28
N LEU A 38 26.98 -30.21 16.44
CA LEU A 38 25.63 -30.60 16.87
C LEU A 38 24.54 -29.99 15.98
N TYR A 39 24.71 -28.73 15.57
CA TYR A 39 23.81 -28.07 14.63
C TYR A 39 23.82 -28.76 13.25
N THR A 40 24.98 -29.14 12.72
CA THR A 40 25.06 -29.85 11.43
C THR A 40 24.48 -31.26 11.55
N LYS A 41 24.77 -32.00 12.64
CA LYS A 41 24.18 -33.33 12.89
C LYS A 41 22.65 -33.28 13.03
N LYS A 42 22.11 -32.28 13.73
CA LYS A 42 20.66 -32.10 13.85
C LYS A 42 19.98 -31.75 12.52
N ASN A 43 20.72 -31.12 11.61
CA ASN A 43 20.26 -30.69 10.30
C ASN A 43 20.69 -31.66 9.17
N ILE A 44 20.99 -32.92 9.48
CA ILE A 44 21.36 -33.95 8.48
C ILE A 44 20.21 -34.24 7.49
N GLU A 45 18.96 -34.03 7.89
CA GLU A 45 17.78 -34.10 6.99
C GLU A 45 17.72 -32.92 6.00
N LEU A 46 18.68 -31.99 6.03
CA LEU A 46 18.79 -30.82 5.16
C LEU A 46 20.02 -30.93 4.26
N SER A 47 20.12 -32.05 3.55
CA SER A 47 21.08 -32.23 2.47
C SER A 47 20.90 -31.16 1.39
N CYS A 48 21.97 -30.92 0.64
CA CYS A 48 21.91 -30.11 -0.57
C CYS A 48 20.90 -30.71 -1.55
N ASP A 49 20.00 -29.90 -2.10
CA ASP A 49 19.01 -30.30 -3.12
C ASP A 49 19.65 -30.57 -4.50
N TRP A 50 20.97 -30.71 -4.56
CA TRP A 50 21.69 -30.97 -5.80
C TRP A 50 21.87 -32.47 -5.98
N ASP A 51 21.64 -32.95 -7.20
CA ASP A 51 21.68 -34.38 -7.52
C ASP A 51 23.02 -35.01 -7.10
N GLY A 52 22.95 -35.99 -6.19
CA GLY A 52 24.11 -36.73 -5.71
C GLY A 52 24.99 -36.00 -4.66
N CYS A 53 24.52 -34.89 -4.08
CA CYS A 53 25.24 -34.19 -3.03
C CYS A 53 24.73 -34.54 -1.62
N ASN A 54 25.64 -35.04 -0.77
CA ASN A 54 25.35 -35.33 0.65
C ASN A 54 25.86 -34.24 1.61
N ASP A 55 26.33 -33.11 1.09
CA ASP A 55 26.75 -31.98 1.92
C ASP A 55 25.54 -31.26 2.52
N VAL A 56 25.74 -30.57 3.64
CA VAL A 56 24.68 -29.79 4.29
C VAL A 56 24.30 -28.58 3.44
N GLY A 57 23.01 -28.46 3.10
CA GLY A 57 22.47 -27.31 2.36
C GLY A 57 22.28 -26.10 3.27
N GLU A 58 23.29 -25.23 3.41
CA GLU A 58 23.22 -24.03 4.25
C GLU A 58 22.57 -22.82 3.56
N PHE A 59 22.59 -22.77 2.23
CA PHE A 59 22.24 -21.58 1.45
C PHE A 59 20.90 -21.74 0.75
N LYS A 60 20.01 -20.78 0.94
CA LYS A 60 18.68 -20.73 0.31
C LYS A 60 18.76 -20.05 -1.06
N ALA A 61 18.18 -20.67 -2.07
CA ALA A 61 18.03 -20.13 -3.43
C ALA A 61 16.55 -20.15 -3.89
N PRO A 62 16.11 -19.17 -4.68
CA PRO A 62 14.79 -19.22 -5.32
C PRO A 62 14.77 -20.34 -6.37
N SER A 63 13.70 -21.12 -6.42
CA SER A 63 13.48 -22.04 -7.54
C SER A 63 12.83 -21.30 -8.72
N LYS A 64 12.86 -21.90 -9.93
CA LYS A 64 12.16 -21.34 -11.10
C LYS A 64 10.65 -21.14 -10.86
N ASN A 65 10.06 -22.01 -10.04
CA ASN A 65 8.70 -21.82 -9.58
C ASN A 65 8.73 -20.79 -8.45
N ARG A 66 8.24 -19.56 -8.70
CA ARG A 66 8.30 -18.38 -7.81
C ARG A 66 7.75 -18.58 -6.37
N LEU A 67 7.18 -19.75 -6.08
CA LEU A 67 6.55 -20.11 -4.82
C LEU A 67 7.40 -21.04 -3.94
N SER A 68 8.49 -21.62 -4.44
CA SER A 68 9.33 -22.55 -3.68
C SER A 68 10.81 -22.15 -3.68
N TYR A 69 11.50 -22.61 -2.65
CA TYR A 69 12.93 -22.38 -2.42
C TYR A 69 13.66 -23.70 -2.30
N MET A 70 14.90 -23.73 -2.76
CA MET A 70 15.81 -24.86 -2.68
C MET A 70 17.00 -24.52 -1.75
N TRP A 71 17.61 -25.53 -1.17
CA TRP A 71 18.76 -25.42 -0.26
C TRP A 71 20.00 -26.06 -0.86
N PHE A 72 21.10 -25.31 -0.92
CA PHE A 72 22.35 -25.75 -1.52
C PHE A 72 23.53 -25.63 -0.55
N CYS A 73 24.58 -26.43 -0.76
CA CYS A 73 25.87 -26.24 -0.11
C CYS A 73 26.65 -25.09 -0.77
N GLU A 74 27.77 -24.67 -0.19
CA GLU A 74 28.57 -23.53 -0.67
C GLU A 74 29.05 -23.69 -2.14
N LYS A 75 29.38 -24.91 -2.55
CA LYS A 75 29.82 -25.20 -3.91
C LYS A 75 28.66 -25.06 -4.91
N HIS A 76 27.55 -25.73 -4.64
CA HIS A 76 26.41 -25.76 -5.55
C HIS A 76 25.64 -24.45 -5.60
N ILE A 77 25.58 -23.66 -4.51
CA ILE A 77 24.96 -22.33 -4.58
C ILE A 77 25.72 -21.40 -5.54
N SER A 78 27.05 -21.51 -5.59
CA SER A 78 27.89 -20.73 -6.51
C SER A 78 27.61 -21.11 -7.97
N GLU A 79 27.50 -22.41 -8.26
CA GLU A 79 27.14 -22.90 -9.59
C GLU A 79 25.71 -22.53 -9.99
N TYR A 80 24.76 -22.62 -9.05
CA TYR A 80 23.38 -22.24 -9.25
C TYR A 80 23.25 -20.75 -9.58
N ASN A 81 23.86 -19.88 -8.78
CA ASN A 81 23.83 -18.43 -9.00
C ASN A 81 24.48 -18.01 -10.33
N LYS A 82 25.52 -18.73 -10.79
CA LYS A 82 26.13 -18.49 -12.10
C LYS A 82 25.18 -18.80 -13.26
N LYS A 83 24.33 -19.81 -13.11
CA LYS A 83 23.35 -20.23 -14.11
C LYS A 83 21.99 -19.53 -13.94
N TRP A 84 21.81 -18.75 -12.88
CA TRP A 84 20.54 -18.14 -12.55
C TRP A 84 20.29 -16.92 -13.43
N ASP A 85 19.21 -16.98 -14.21
CA ASP A 85 18.67 -15.84 -14.93
C ASP A 85 17.25 -15.58 -14.41
N PHE A 86 17.05 -14.37 -13.88
CA PHE A 86 15.76 -13.94 -13.34
C PHE A 86 14.72 -13.70 -14.44
N PHE A 87 15.16 -13.32 -15.64
CA PHE A 87 14.31 -12.99 -16.78
C PHE A 87 14.08 -14.20 -17.71
N ASP A 88 14.59 -15.38 -17.34
CA ASP A 88 14.37 -16.63 -18.08
C ASP A 88 12.85 -16.91 -18.23
N GLY A 89 12.37 -16.91 -19.47
CA GLY A 89 10.96 -17.12 -19.81
C GLY A 89 10.07 -15.87 -19.78
N MET A 90 10.61 -14.67 -19.52
CA MET A 90 9.88 -13.41 -19.73
C MET A 90 9.99 -12.95 -21.18
N SER A 91 8.92 -12.31 -21.68
CA SER A 91 8.96 -11.60 -22.96
C SER A 91 9.72 -10.28 -22.84
N GLU A 92 10.24 -9.77 -23.96
CA GLU A 92 10.99 -8.50 -23.98
C GLU A 92 10.19 -7.33 -23.42
N LEU A 93 8.88 -7.28 -23.70
CA LEU A 93 7.98 -6.27 -23.17
C LEU A 93 7.79 -6.38 -21.65
N GLU A 94 7.81 -7.59 -21.09
CA GLU A 94 7.75 -7.77 -19.62
C GLU A 94 9.05 -7.34 -18.95
N ILE A 95 10.20 -7.58 -19.59
CA ILE A 95 11.51 -7.11 -19.12
C ILE A 95 11.54 -5.58 -19.12
N GLU A 96 11.13 -4.95 -20.23
CA GLU A 96 11.04 -3.50 -20.33
C GLU A 96 10.14 -2.90 -19.25
N ASN A 97 8.93 -3.46 -19.06
CA ASN A 97 8.02 -3.01 -18.02
C ASN A 97 8.62 -3.16 -16.61
N PHE A 98 9.31 -4.27 -16.34
CA PHE A 98 10.00 -4.48 -15.08
C PHE A 98 11.09 -3.43 -14.85
N MET A 99 11.88 -3.12 -15.87
CA MET A 99 12.90 -2.05 -15.81
C MET A 99 12.27 -0.67 -15.57
N TYR A 100 11.15 -0.35 -16.23
CA TYR A 100 10.40 0.88 -15.98
C TYR A 100 9.88 0.96 -14.54
N ASP A 101 9.36 -0.14 -14.01
CA ASP A 101 8.87 -0.20 -12.65
C ASP A 101 10.02 -0.11 -11.62
N ASP A 102 11.20 -0.66 -11.91
CA ASP A 102 12.38 -0.57 -11.04
C ASP A 102 12.83 0.89 -10.83
N ILE A 103 12.78 1.73 -11.88
CA ILE A 103 13.11 3.17 -11.80
C ILE A 103 12.27 3.87 -10.71
N ILE A 104 11.02 3.45 -10.55
CA ILE A 104 10.06 4.02 -9.59
C ILE A 104 9.98 3.22 -8.28
N GLY A 105 10.75 2.13 -8.17
CA GLY A 105 10.79 1.22 -7.02
C GLY A 105 9.53 0.35 -6.90
N HIS A 106 8.99 -0.11 -8.03
CA HIS A 106 7.73 -0.84 -8.18
C HIS A 106 6.52 -0.17 -7.50
N ARG A 107 6.60 1.15 -7.28
CA ARG A 107 5.47 1.91 -6.76
C ARG A 107 4.48 2.11 -7.89
N LYS A 108 3.20 1.82 -7.66
CA LYS A 108 2.12 2.11 -8.61
C LYS A 108 2.12 3.61 -8.93
N THR A 109 2.68 3.99 -10.08
CA THR A 109 2.65 5.37 -10.56
C THR A 109 1.40 5.56 -11.41
N GLN A 110 0.81 6.73 -11.29
CA GLN A 110 -0.32 7.13 -12.13
C GLN A 110 0.19 8.13 -13.14
N LYS A 111 -0.29 8.03 -14.38
CA LYS A 111 -0.04 9.08 -15.38
C LYS A 111 -0.51 10.41 -14.81
N PHE A 112 0.39 11.38 -14.75
CA PHE A 112 0.09 12.74 -14.35
C PHE A 112 -0.99 13.28 -15.31
N GLY A 113 -2.19 13.57 -14.79
CA GLY A 113 -3.36 13.98 -15.60
C GLY A 113 -4.39 12.90 -15.91
N SER A 114 -4.27 11.66 -15.39
CA SER A 114 -5.38 10.69 -15.49
C SER A 114 -6.60 11.19 -14.70
N ARG A 115 -7.66 11.55 -15.44
CA ARG A 115 -8.89 12.19 -14.92
C ARG A 115 -9.60 11.40 -13.82
N ASP A 116 -9.40 10.09 -13.76
CA ASP A 116 -10.23 9.23 -12.91
C ASP A 116 -9.58 8.86 -11.58
N ALA A 117 -8.25 8.74 -11.51
CA ALA A 117 -7.61 8.12 -10.35
C ALA A 117 -7.32 9.09 -9.19
N PHE A 118 -7.03 10.36 -9.49
CA PHE A 118 -6.86 11.42 -8.49
C PHE A 118 -8.19 11.73 -7.78
N PHE A 119 -9.27 11.86 -8.56
CA PHE A 119 -10.61 12.07 -8.00
C PHE A 119 -11.13 10.81 -7.30
N GLN A 120 -11.03 9.60 -7.88
CA GLN A 120 -11.48 8.39 -7.17
C GLN A 120 -10.76 8.17 -5.83
N LYS A 121 -9.45 8.46 -5.73
CA LYS A 121 -8.69 8.27 -4.49
C LYS A 121 -8.98 9.36 -3.45
N LEU A 122 -9.20 10.60 -3.88
CA LEU A 122 -9.72 11.67 -3.01
C LEU A 122 -11.13 11.35 -2.51
N TRP A 123 -11.99 10.79 -3.37
CA TRP A 123 -13.36 10.45 -3.02
C TRP A 123 -13.43 9.22 -2.09
N ASN A 124 -12.64 8.18 -2.31
CA ASN A 124 -12.67 6.99 -1.43
C ASN A 124 -12.10 7.31 -0.04
N ASN A 125 -10.98 8.03 0.05
CA ASN A 125 -10.35 8.29 1.34
C ASN A 125 -11.08 9.35 2.17
N ALA A 126 -11.63 10.40 1.55
CA ALA A 126 -12.38 11.43 2.29
C ALA A 126 -13.75 10.92 2.77
N ILE A 127 -14.37 10.00 2.03
CA ILE A 127 -15.66 9.39 2.41
C ILE A 127 -15.47 8.36 3.53
N GLU A 128 -14.41 7.56 3.51
CA GLU A 128 -14.19 6.52 4.54
C GLU A 128 -13.78 7.11 5.91
N ASP A 129 -12.93 8.14 5.94
CA ASP A 129 -12.46 8.74 7.20
C ASP A 129 -13.55 9.58 7.91
N GLU A 130 -14.46 10.21 7.17
CA GLU A 130 -15.52 11.07 7.75
C GLU A 130 -16.79 10.30 8.16
N LEU A 131 -17.06 9.13 7.53
CA LEU A 131 -18.16 8.24 7.92
C LEU A 131 -17.93 7.51 9.25
N LEU A 132 -16.66 7.23 9.59
CA LEU A 132 -16.28 6.65 10.88
C LEU A 132 -16.50 7.64 12.05
N ILE A 133 -16.45 8.95 11.76
CA ILE A 133 -16.77 10.01 12.74
C ILE A 133 -18.29 10.17 12.85
N TYR A 134 -19.03 10.09 11.73
CA TYR A 134 -20.48 10.31 11.70
C TYR A 134 -21.31 9.24 12.42
N SER A 135 -20.88 7.97 12.41
CA SER A 135 -21.58 6.88 13.09
C SER A 135 -21.68 7.06 14.62
N LYS A 136 -20.79 7.87 15.23
CA LYS A 136 -20.74 8.11 16.69
C LYS A 136 -21.61 9.27 17.18
N PHE A 137 -22.20 10.09 16.30
CA PHE A 137 -22.95 11.30 16.70
C PHE A 137 -24.46 11.20 16.49
N LYS A 138 -24.99 10.00 16.21
CA LYS A 138 -26.40 9.78 15.93
C LYS A 138 -27.25 9.67 17.21
N THR A 139 -27.31 10.74 18.01
CA THR A 139 -28.42 10.94 18.94
C THR A 139 -28.87 12.39 18.97
N ASN A 140 -30.19 12.56 18.80
CA ASN A 140 -31.02 13.71 19.17
C ASN A 140 -30.96 14.98 18.27
N LEU A 141 -32.01 15.23 17.47
CA LEU A 141 -33.23 15.96 17.89
C LEU A 141 -34.02 16.52 16.69
N HIS A 142 -35.34 16.34 16.73
CA HIS A 142 -36.33 16.99 15.89
C HIS A 142 -36.57 18.45 16.30
N LYS A 143 -36.66 19.38 15.33
CA LYS A 143 -37.69 20.45 15.29
C LYS A 143 -37.79 21.14 13.91
N LEU A 144 -39.04 21.38 13.51
CA LEU A 144 -39.60 22.03 12.29
C LEU A 144 -39.14 23.50 12.15
N LYS A 145 -39.17 24.25 11.02
CA LYS A 145 -39.69 24.14 9.64
C LYS A 145 -38.85 25.10 8.78
N SER A 146 -37.88 24.56 8.04
CA SER A 146 -37.20 25.21 6.91
C SER A 146 -36.93 24.08 5.92
N LYS A 147 -37.09 24.30 4.61
CA LYS A 147 -36.75 23.28 3.58
C LYS A 147 -35.31 22.78 3.76
N TYR A 148 -34.46 23.65 4.28
CA TYR A 148 -33.04 23.39 4.52
C TYR A 148 -32.66 23.76 5.96
N SER A 149 -31.86 22.94 6.63
CA SER A 149 -31.26 23.25 7.94
C SER A 149 -30.29 24.44 7.84
N ASP A 150 -29.98 25.11 8.95
CA ASP A 150 -29.05 26.24 8.98
C ASP A 150 -27.67 25.90 8.38
N LYS A 151 -27.25 24.65 8.55
CA LYS A 151 -26.03 24.10 7.95
C LYS A 151 -26.16 23.96 6.43
N GLN A 152 -27.31 23.48 5.94
CA GLN A 152 -27.60 23.42 4.49
C GLN A 152 -27.68 24.83 3.87
N ILE A 153 -28.24 25.82 4.57
CA ILE A 153 -28.27 27.22 4.13
C ILE A 153 -26.84 27.77 4.01
N SER A 154 -25.97 27.43 4.95
CA SER A 154 -24.55 27.84 4.91
C SER A 154 -23.80 27.20 3.73
N ALA A 155 -24.11 25.95 3.39
CA ALA A 155 -23.56 25.27 2.21
C ALA A 155 -24.10 25.89 0.89
N LEU A 156 -25.39 26.23 0.83
CA LEU A 156 -25.98 26.93 -0.32
C LEU A 156 -25.32 28.30 -0.55
N LYS A 157 -25.06 29.06 0.53
CA LYS A 157 -24.34 30.34 0.46
C LYS A 157 -22.92 30.18 -0.11
N LYS A 158 -22.18 29.13 0.28
CA LYS A 158 -20.85 28.83 -0.29
C LYS A 158 -20.89 28.58 -1.80
N MET A 159 -22.02 28.09 -2.33
CA MET A 159 -22.24 27.89 -3.76
C MET A 159 -22.92 29.08 -4.46
N ASN A 160 -23.11 30.21 -3.75
CA ASN A 160 -23.88 31.37 -4.21
C ASN A 160 -25.29 30.98 -4.70
N LEU A 161 -26.02 30.23 -3.89
CA LEU A 161 -27.39 29.81 -4.13
C LEU A 161 -28.34 30.32 -3.06
N ASP A 162 -29.57 30.66 -3.48
CA ASP A 162 -30.65 31.05 -2.58
C ASP A 162 -31.33 29.83 -1.92
N THR A 163 -32.14 30.10 -0.89
CA THR A 163 -32.81 29.06 -0.10
C THR A 163 -33.98 28.38 -0.81
N ASP A 164 -34.44 28.91 -1.95
CA ASP A 164 -35.56 28.35 -2.74
C ASP A 164 -35.10 27.50 -3.95
N VAL A 165 -33.86 27.03 -3.95
CA VAL A 165 -33.31 26.30 -5.09
C VAL A 165 -33.66 24.80 -5.02
N ASN A 166 -34.04 24.22 -6.16
CA ASN A 166 -34.27 22.77 -6.32
C ASN A 166 -32.95 22.03 -6.59
N TRP A 167 -32.90 20.71 -6.35
CA TRP A 167 -31.73 19.85 -6.57
C TRP A 167 -31.12 19.98 -7.96
N ILE A 168 -31.96 20.14 -8.99
CA ILE A 168 -31.54 20.37 -10.37
C ILE A 168 -30.73 21.67 -10.50
N GLY A 169 -31.18 22.75 -9.85
CA GLY A 169 -30.48 24.02 -9.81
C GLY A 169 -29.16 23.97 -9.04
N ILE A 170 -29.11 23.21 -7.94
CA ILE A 170 -27.87 22.98 -7.17
C ILE A 170 -26.83 22.28 -8.06
N ARG A 171 -27.24 21.23 -8.79
CA ARG A 171 -26.36 20.47 -9.70
C ARG A 171 -25.84 21.33 -10.85
N ASP A 172 -26.69 22.16 -11.44
CA ASP A 172 -26.28 23.00 -12.57
C ASP A 172 -25.37 24.15 -12.14
N GLN A 173 -25.59 24.74 -10.96
CA GLN A 173 -24.68 25.72 -10.40
C GLN A 173 -23.32 25.09 -10.07
N PHE A 174 -23.30 23.89 -9.50
CA PHE A 174 -22.05 23.16 -9.26
C PHE A 174 -21.24 22.98 -10.55
N LYS A 175 -21.88 22.53 -11.64
CA LYS A 175 -21.22 22.39 -12.95
C LYS A 175 -20.63 23.72 -13.45
N LYS A 176 -21.36 24.83 -13.29
CA LYS A 176 -20.88 26.17 -13.69
C LYS A 176 -19.65 26.58 -12.88
N LEU A 177 -19.68 26.38 -11.56
CA LEU A 177 -18.58 26.73 -10.67
C LEU A 177 -17.33 25.86 -10.90
N VAL A 178 -17.51 24.56 -11.14
CA VAL A 178 -16.40 23.64 -11.47
C VAL A 178 -15.73 24.05 -12.78
N LYS A 179 -16.50 24.37 -13.82
CA LYS A 179 -15.94 24.88 -15.09
C LYS A 179 -15.17 26.18 -14.87
N LYS A 180 -15.71 27.11 -14.06
CA LYS A 180 -15.08 28.40 -13.78
C LYS A 180 -13.77 28.27 -13.01
N TYR A 181 -13.69 27.37 -12.03
CA TYR A 181 -12.53 27.22 -11.15
C TYR A 181 -11.66 26.01 -11.49
N HIS A 182 -11.82 25.43 -12.68
CA HIS A 182 -11.04 24.27 -13.09
C HIS A 182 -9.54 24.63 -13.20
N PRO A 183 -8.61 23.83 -12.66
CA PRO A 183 -7.18 24.13 -12.70
C PRO A 183 -6.62 24.30 -14.11
N ASP A 184 -7.15 23.56 -15.09
CA ASP A 184 -6.75 23.60 -16.50
C ASP A 184 -7.05 24.97 -17.15
N MET A 185 -8.16 25.60 -16.77
CA MET A 185 -8.53 26.93 -17.29
C MET A 185 -7.86 28.06 -16.53
N ASN A 186 -7.31 27.78 -15.34
CA ASN A 186 -6.81 28.78 -14.40
C ASN A 186 -5.32 28.59 -14.07
N SER A 187 -4.59 27.85 -14.91
CA SER A 187 -3.14 27.64 -14.83
C SER A 187 -2.63 27.24 -13.43
N GLY A 188 -3.42 26.46 -12.69
CA GLY A 188 -3.04 25.98 -11.35
C GLY A 188 -2.97 27.05 -10.25
N ASN A 189 -3.70 28.16 -10.37
CA ASN A 189 -3.73 29.17 -9.30
C ASN A 189 -4.33 28.61 -7.99
N LYS A 190 -3.52 28.60 -6.93
CA LYS A 190 -3.85 28.07 -5.60
C LYS A 190 -5.15 28.62 -5.00
N LYS A 191 -5.47 29.89 -5.26
CA LYS A 191 -6.70 30.53 -4.74
C LYS A 191 -7.98 29.94 -5.36
N TYR A 192 -7.93 29.52 -6.63
CA TYR A 192 -9.08 28.90 -7.28
C TYR A 192 -9.21 27.44 -6.92
N GLU A 193 -8.10 26.76 -6.64
CA GLU A 193 -8.09 25.40 -6.11
C GLU A 193 -8.75 25.34 -4.72
N GLU A 194 -8.40 26.25 -3.81
CA GLU A 194 -9.02 26.34 -2.47
C GLU A 194 -10.52 26.61 -2.56
N LYS A 195 -10.95 27.54 -3.44
CA LYS A 195 -12.38 27.78 -3.69
C LYS A 195 -13.09 26.55 -4.26
N LEU A 196 -12.46 25.81 -5.16
CA LEU A 196 -13.04 24.60 -5.75
C LEU A 196 -13.23 23.51 -4.67
N LYS A 197 -12.29 23.39 -3.72
CA LYS A 197 -12.42 22.48 -2.57
C LYS A 197 -13.62 22.85 -1.72
N ASP A 198 -13.77 24.13 -1.36
CA ASP A 198 -14.90 24.61 -0.55
C ASP A 198 -16.25 24.36 -1.22
N ILE A 199 -16.34 24.61 -2.53
CA ILE A 199 -17.55 24.39 -3.33
C ILE A 199 -17.90 22.90 -3.40
N THR A 200 -16.90 22.05 -3.51
CA THR A 200 -17.09 20.59 -3.59
C THR A 200 -17.60 20.04 -2.26
N LEU A 201 -17.03 20.47 -1.14
CA LEU A 201 -17.47 20.09 0.20
C LEU A 201 -18.91 20.55 0.47
N ALA A 202 -19.27 21.76 0.05
CA ALA A 202 -20.64 22.24 0.16
C ALA A 202 -21.63 21.40 -0.66
N TYR A 203 -21.26 21.00 -1.89
CA TYR A 203 -22.11 20.19 -2.76
C TYR A 203 -22.32 18.77 -2.21
N THR A 204 -21.27 18.11 -1.71
CA THR A 204 -21.38 16.76 -1.14
C THR A 204 -22.27 16.76 0.08
N TYR A 205 -22.11 17.73 0.98
CA TYR A 205 -22.97 17.90 2.15
C TYR A 205 -24.45 18.07 1.76
N LEU A 206 -24.74 18.91 0.76
CA LEU A 206 -26.11 19.08 0.26
C LEU A 206 -26.65 17.79 -0.36
N LYS A 207 -25.82 17.05 -1.11
CA LYS A 207 -26.22 15.79 -1.73
C LYS A 207 -26.63 14.75 -0.69
N THR A 208 -25.77 14.48 0.29
CA THR A 208 -26.00 13.45 1.30
C THR A 208 -27.23 13.79 2.14
N THR A 209 -27.31 15.03 2.62
CA THR A 209 -28.43 15.45 3.48
C THR A 209 -29.77 15.46 2.75
N ILE A 210 -29.82 15.78 1.46
CA ILE A 210 -31.06 15.73 0.65
C ILE A 210 -31.44 14.27 0.31
N GLU A 211 -30.47 13.39 0.04
CA GLU A 211 -30.69 11.96 -0.17
C GLU A 211 -31.19 11.26 1.10
N GLU A 212 -30.63 11.59 2.26
CA GLU A 212 -31.10 11.11 3.57
C GLU A 212 -32.56 11.52 3.83
N GLN A 213 -32.94 12.76 3.53
CA GLN A 213 -34.33 13.24 3.67
C GLN A 213 -35.32 12.46 2.79
N LYS A 214 -34.91 12.02 1.59
CA LYS A 214 -35.76 11.24 0.68
C LYS A 214 -35.98 9.80 1.15
N ASN A 215 -34.98 9.21 1.82
CA ASN A 215 -35.05 7.83 2.30
C ASN A 215 -35.82 7.70 3.63
N THR A 216 -36.15 8.82 4.28
CA THR A 216 -36.93 8.86 5.52
C THR A 216 -38.43 9.10 5.31
N ILE A 217 -38.89 9.19 4.06
CA ILE A 217 -40.31 9.32 3.66
C ILE A 217 -40.71 8.04 2.94
#